data_AF-A0A7R9DEM6-F1
#
_entry.id   AF-A0A7R9DEM6-F1
#
_cell.length_a   1.000
_cell.length_b   1.000
_cell.length_c   1.000
_cell.angle_alpha   90.00
_cell.angle_beta   90.00
_cell.angle_gamma   90.00
#
_symmetry.space_group_name_H-M   'P 1'
#
loop_
_entity.id
_entity.type
_entity.pdbx_description
1 polymer ?
#
loop_
_entity_poly.entity_id
_entity_poly.type
_entity_poly.pdbx_seq_one_letter_code
_entity_poly.pdbx_strand_id
1 'polypeptide(L)'
;MNSSGLNHFPSNKMFDDAGDAWGKPNFLNRHIEARSPVGRNSAFYSMNHKNRGVAIILNHEFFEIKTLKDRSGTKVDCEKLSSTLQGLGFNVFPYHNLRLKDITKVIEEGD
;
A
#
# COMPACT_ATOMS: atom_id res chain seq x y z
N MET A 1 49.18 38.94 -18.17
CA MET A 1 49.38 37.80 -19.07
C MET A 1 48.39 36.71 -18.66
N ASN A 2 47.18 36.75 -19.21
CA ASN A 2 46.63 35.80 -20.21
C ASN A 2 46.02 34.58 -19.49
N SER A 3 44.68 34.55 -19.33
CA SER A 3 43.72 33.65 -20.03
C SER A 3 43.87 32.19 -19.58
N SER A 4 42.88 31.42 -19.14
CA SER A 4 41.49 31.23 -19.59
C SER A 4 40.89 30.18 -18.62
N GLY A 5 39.69 30.33 -18.06
CA GLY A 5 38.44 29.99 -18.73
C GLY A 5 38.27 28.46 -18.88
N LEU A 6 37.65 27.79 -17.90
CA LEU A 6 37.11 26.43 -18.07
C LEU A 6 35.72 26.34 -17.40
N ASN A 7 34.83 25.69 -18.14
CA ASN A 7 33.39 25.90 -18.11
C ASN A 7 32.69 25.11 -17.00
N HIS A 8 31.69 25.74 -16.39
CA HIS A 8 30.72 25.11 -15.51
C HIS A 8 29.73 24.29 -16.35
N PHE A 9 29.88 22.96 -16.37
CA PHE A 9 28.88 22.05 -16.92
C PHE A 9 27.84 21.75 -15.83
N PRO A 10 26.53 21.96 -16.07
CA PRO A 10 25.52 21.60 -15.09
C PRO A 10 25.44 20.08 -14.99
N SER A 11 25.53 19.60 -13.74
CA SER A 11 25.37 18.21 -13.33
C SER A 11 24.14 17.57 -13.97
N ASN A 12 24.35 16.53 -14.75
CA ASN A 12 23.29 15.64 -15.18
C ASN A 12 22.83 14.87 -13.93
N LYS A 13 21.77 15.33 -13.26
CA LYS A 13 21.12 14.55 -12.20
C LYS A 13 20.47 13.34 -12.87
N MET A 14 21.16 12.20 -12.84
CA MET A 14 20.50 10.90 -12.93
C MET A 14 19.40 10.89 -11.87
N PHE A 15 18.14 10.95 -12.31
CA PHE A 15 17.01 10.57 -11.49
C PHE A 15 17.14 9.06 -11.28
N ASP A 16 17.78 8.69 -10.17
CA ASP A 16 17.84 7.32 -9.72
C ASP A 16 16.53 7.01 -8.98
N ASP A 17 15.61 6.37 -9.69
CA ASP A 17 14.31 5.87 -9.23
C ASP A 17 14.45 4.69 -8.24
N ALA A 18 15.68 4.31 -7.88
CA ALA A 18 15.95 3.21 -6.95
C ALA A 18 15.93 3.62 -5.46
N GLY A 19 15.81 4.91 -5.16
CA GLY A 19 15.95 5.45 -3.80
C GLY A 19 14.73 5.24 -2.88
N ASP A 20 13.56 4.93 -3.40
CA ASP A 20 12.34 4.69 -2.63
C ASP A 20 12.09 3.19 -2.34
N ALA A 21 12.74 2.29 -3.09
CA ALA A 21 12.68 0.84 -2.93
C ALA A 21 13.42 0.33 -1.69
N TRP A 22 14.38 1.11 -1.17
CA TRP A 22 15.04 0.83 0.10
C TRP A 22 14.56 1.82 1.16
N GLY A 23 13.74 1.31 2.09
CA GLY A 23 13.24 2.07 3.22
C GLY A 23 14.32 2.92 3.91
N LYS A 24 13.89 4.06 4.46
CA LYS A 24 14.73 5.17 4.96
C LYS A 24 16.01 4.68 5.68
N PRO A 25 17.23 5.07 5.25
CA PRO A 25 18.49 4.56 5.80
C PRO A 25 18.88 5.11 7.19
N ASN A 26 18.04 5.93 7.84
CA ASN A 26 18.38 6.57 9.12
C ASN A 26 17.79 5.85 10.35
N PHE A 27 17.76 4.52 10.34
CA PHE A 27 17.45 3.76 11.55
C PHE A 27 18.71 3.61 12.40
N LEU A 28 18.83 4.49 13.40
CA LEU A 28 19.61 4.24 14.59
C LEU A 28 19.39 2.80 15.05
N ASN A 29 20.50 2.10 15.27
CA ASN A 29 20.73 0.74 15.74
C ASN A 29 19.69 0.18 16.74
N ARG A 30 18.46 -0.05 16.29
CA ARG A 30 17.46 -0.88 16.95
C ARG A 30 17.44 -2.18 16.20
N HIS A 31 17.80 -3.26 16.87
CA HIS A 31 17.63 -4.60 16.33
C HIS A 31 16.12 -4.86 16.24
N ILE A 32 15.52 -4.52 15.09
CA ILE A 32 14.10 -4.75 14.82
C ILE A 32 14.00 -6.21 14.39
N GLU A 33 13.58 -7.07 15.31
CA GLU A 33 13.26 -8.47 15.03
C GLU A 33 11.75 -8.66 14.92
N ALA A 34 11.32 -9.44 13.93
CA ALA A 34 9.95 -9.92 13.80
C ALA A 34 9.92 -11.45 13.89
N ARG A 35 8.85 -12.00 14.46
CA ARG A 35 8.66 -13.44 14.55
C ARG A 35 8.25 -14.01 13.19
N SER A 36 9.03 -14.91 12.63
CA SER A 36 8.60 -15.63 11.43
C SER A 36 7.48 -16.62 11.79
N PRO A 37 6.31 -16.59 11.12
CA PRO A 37 5.23 -17.54 11.37
C PRO A 37 5.52 -18.93 10.81
N VAL A 38 6.53 -19.08 9.95
CA VAL A 38 6.87 -20.32 9.25
C VAL A 38 8.38 -20.46 9.06
N GLY A 39 8.87 -21.69 8.83
CA GLY A 39 10.29 -21.95 8.55
C GLY A 39 10.76 -21.33 7.23
N ARG A 40 12.05 -20.94 7.19
CA ARG A 40 12.66 -20.20 6.06
C ARG A 40 12.48 -20.87 4.69
N ASN A 41 12.53 -22.20 4.64
CA ASN A 41 12.48 -22.99 3.40
C ASN A 41 11.12 -23.69 3.21
N SER A 42 10.06 -23.22 3.87
CA SER A 42 8.73 -23.79 3.69
C SER A 42 8.20 -23.50 2.29
N ALA A 43 7.59 -24.50 1.66
CA ALA A 43 6.90 -24.34 0.38
C ALA A 43 5.57 -23.58 0.52
N PHE A 44 5.00 -23.50 1.73
CA PHE A 44 3.68 -22.90 1.98
C PHE A 44 3.73 -21.89 3.14
N TYR A 45 2.88 -20.87 3.06
CA TYR A 45 2.61 -19.96 4.18
C TYR A 45 1.89 -20.67 5.33
N SER A 46 2.14 -20.25 6.56
CA SER A 46 1.33 -20.65 7.70
C SER A 46 -0.04 -19.99 7.59
N MET A 47 -1.03 -20.71 7.05
CA MET A 47 -2.40 -20.21 6.91
C MET A 47 -3.32 -20.64 8.06
N ASN A 48 -2.76 -21.31 9.09
CA ASN A 48 -3.50 -21.93 10.20
C ASN A 48 -3.50 -21.05 11.47
N HIS A 49 -3.37 -19.72 11.31
CA HIS A 49 -3.52 -18.79 12.43
C HIS A 49 -4.96 -18.78 12.95
N LYS A 50 -5.14 -18.43 14.24
CA LYS A 50 -6.48 -18.39 14.88
C LYS A 50 -7.49 -17.55 14.08
N ASN A 51 -7.03 -16.43 13.54
CA ASN A 51 -7.79 -15.58 12.65
C ASN A 51 -7.14 -15.64 11.26
N ARG A 52 -7.97 -15.72 10.20
CA ARG A 52 -7.48 -15.69 8.81
C ARG A 52 -6.78 -14.37 8.49
N GLY A 53 -7.32 -13.27 9.01
CA GLY A 53 -6.88 -11.90 8.77
C GLY A 53 -8.05 -10.93 8.63
N VAL A 54 -7.73 -9.66 8.46
CA VAL A 54 -8.67 -8.58 8.14
C VAL A 54 -8.68 -8.38 6.62
N ALA A 55 -9.85 -8.05 6.06
CA ALA A 55 -9.97 -7.60 4.68
C ALA A 55 -10.73 -6.27 4.62
N ILE A 56 -10.03 -5.22 4.20
CA ILE A 56 -10.61 -3.89 4.01
C ILE A 56 -10.98 -3.74 2.53
N ILE A 57 -12.22 -3.38 2.23
CA ILE A 57 -12.69 -3.16 0.86
C ILE A 57 -13.02 -1.67 0.71
N LEU A 58 -12.26 -0.96 -0.12
CA LEU A 58 -12.49 0.45 -0.44
C LEU A 58 -13.29 0.55 -1.74
N ASN A 59 -14.60 0.68 -1.63
CA ASN A 59 -15.50 0.70 -2.77
C ASN A 59 -15.90 2.15 -3.14
N HIS A 60 -15.53 2.61 -4.34
CA HIS A 60 -15.86 3.94 -4.86
C HIS A 60 -16.81 3.82 -6.05
N GLU A 61 -18.07 4.18 -5.82
CA GLU A 61 -19.13 4.25 -6.83
C GLU A 61 -19.33 5.69 -7.34
N PHE A 62 -19.24 6.67 -6.45
CA PHE A 62 -19.45 8.08 -6.76
C PHE A 62 -18.15 8.87 -6.55
N PHE A 63 -17.92 9.88 -7.40
CA PHE A 63 -16.76 10.76 -7.31
C PHE A 63 -17.19 12.22 -7.21
N GLU A 64 -16.55 12.98 -6.33
CA GLU A 64 -16.74 14.45 -6.25
C GLU A 64 -16.14 15.18 -7.47
N ILE A 65 -15.28 14.49 -8.24
CA ILE A 65 -14.62 15.02 -9.43
C ILE A 65 -15.60 14.97 -10.61
N LYS A 66 -16.06 16.14 -11.06
CA LYS A 66 -17.08 16.30 -12.12
C LYS A 66 -16.75 15.63 -13.47
N THR A 67 -15.47 15.38 -13.75
CA THR A 67 -15.03 14.74 -15.00
C THR A 67 -15.05 13.21 -14.93
N LEU A 68 -15.18 12.63 -13.72
CA LEU A 68 -15.27 11.19 -13.53
C LEU A 68 -16.74 10.76 -13.57
N LYS A 69 -16.98 9.62 -14.22
CA LYS A 69 -18.30 8.99 -14.25
C LYS A 69 -18.47 8.08 -13.03
N ASP A 70 -19.71 7.92 -12.61
CA ASP A 70 -20.07 6.95 -11.58
C ASP A 70 -19.77 5.52 -12.06
N ARG A 71 -19.34 4.66 -11.12
CA ARG A 71 -19.02 3.25 -11.35
C ARG A 71 -20.19 2.35 -10.97
N SER A 72 -21.36 2.62 -11.56
CA SER A 72 -22.59 1.86 -11.28
C SER A 72 -22.34 0.35 -11.38
N GLY A 73 -22.73 -0.39 -10.34
CA GLY A 73 -22.51 -1.85 -10.26
C GLY A 73 -21.35 -2.27 -9.37
N THR A 74 -20.41 -1.38 -9.04
CA THR A 74 -19.30 -1.68 -8.11
C THR A 74 -19.79 -2.06 -6.70
N LYS A 75 -21.01 -1.66 -6.32
CA LYS A 75 -21.66 -2.13 -5.09
C LYS A 75 -21.93 -3.64 -5.11
N VAL A 76 -22.39 -4.18 -6.23
CA VAL A 76 -22.63 -5.63 -6.38
C VAL A 76 -21.33 -6.40 -6.28
N ASP A 77 -20.25 -5.87 -6.87
CA ASP A 77 -18.92 -6.47 -6.75
C ASP A 77 -18.44 -6.47 -5.29
N CYS A 78 -18.61 -5.33 -4.58
CA CYS A 78 -18.26 -5.19 -3.18
C CYS A 78 -19.02 -6.20 -2.29
N GLU A 79 -20.32 -6.38 -2.50
CA GLU A 79 -21.13 -7.33 -1.75
C GLU A 79 -20.68 -8.77 -2.01
N LYS A 80 -20.52 -9.17 -3.27
CA LYS A 80 -20.08 -10.53 -3.64
C LYS A 80 -18.68 -10.84 -3.11
N LEU A 81 -17.76 -9.89 -3.23
CA LEU A 81 -16.41 -10.04 -2.70
C LEU A 81 -16.43 -10.14 -1.17
N SER A 82 -17.24 -9.33 -0.49
CA SER A 82 -17.38 -9.37 0.96
C SER A 82 -17.85 -10.74 1.43
N SER A 83 -18.93 -11.27 0.84
CA SER A 83 -19.45 -12.59 1.20
C SER A 83 -18.44 -13.70 0.92
N THR A 84 -17.70 -13.62 -0.18
CA THR A 84 -16.69 -14.63 -0.52
C THR A 84 -15.54 -14.62 0.49
N LEU A 85 -15.03 -13.44 0.87
CA LEU A 85 -13.94 -13.31 1.83
C LEU A 85 -14.37 -13.69 3.25
N GLN A 86 -15.59 -13.37 3.65
CA GLN A 86 -16.19 -13.86 4.90
C GLN A 86 -16.25 -15.39 4.92
N GLY A 87 -16.66 -16.01 3.80
CA GLY A 87 -16.66 -17.47 3.65
C GLY A 87 -15.27 -18.10 3.77
N LEU A 88 -14.21 -17.36 3.43
CA LEU A 88 -12.81 -17.77 3.64
C LEU A 88 -12.28 -17.48 5.05
N GLY A 89 -13.11 -16.92 5.94
CA GLY A 89 -12.80 -16.65 7.34
C GLY A 89 -12.18 -15.28 7.62
N PHE A 90 -12.16 -14.37 6.65
CA PHE A 90 -11.68 -13.00 6.88
C PHE A 90 -12.71 -12.18 7.67
N ASN A 91 -12.22 -11.26 8.50
CA ASN A 91 -13.05 -10.20 9.05
C ASN A 91 -13.10 -9.03 8.04
N VAL A 92 -14.25 -8.85 7.39
CA VAL A 92 -14.37 -7.94 6.24
C VAL A 92 -14.99 -6.61 6.64
N PHE A 93 -14.34 -5.51 6.24
CA PHE A 93 -14.80 -4.13 6.44
C PHE A 93 -14.95 -3.41 5.09
N PRO A 94 -16.17 -3.33 4.54
CA PRO A 94 -16.44 -2.51 3.37
C PRO A 94 -16.61 -1.04 3.75
N TYR A 95 -15.88 -0.17 3.05
CA TYR A 95 -16.00 1.28 3.14
C TYR A 95 -16.41 1.85 1.79
N HIS A 96 -17.29 2.85 1.79
CA HIS A 96 -17.88 3.38 0.58
C HIS A 96 -17.51 4.85 0.37
N ASN A 97 -17.00 5.17 -0.83
CA ASN A 97 -16.76 6.54 -1.30
C ASN A 97 -15.94 7.41 -0.33
N LEU A 98 -14.96 6.81 0.36
CA LEU A 98 -14.09 7.54 1.29
C LEU A 98 -13.26 8.59 0.55
N ARG A 99 -12.92 9.67 1.25
CA ARG A 99 -11.90 10.60 0.75
C ARG A 99 -10.52 10.10 1.16
N LEU A 100 -9.48 10.60 0.48
CA LEU A 100 -8.09 10.20 0.71
C LEU A 100 -7.70 10.21 2.20
N LYS A 101 -8.03 11.29 2.92
CA LYS A 101 -7.74 11.41 4.36
C LYS A 101 -8.38 10.30 5.21
N ASP A 102 -9.57 9.85 4.83
CA ASP A 102 -10.34 8.85 5.56
C ASP A 102 -9.82 7.44 5.20
N ILE A 103 -9.39 7.23 3.95
CA ILE A 103 -8.67 6.02 3.53
C ILE A 103 -7.37 5.86 4.32
N THR A 104 -6.55 6.92 4.39
CA THR A 104 -5.28 6.88 5.14
C THR A 104 -5.53 6.51 6.60
N LYS A 105 -6.53 7.12 7.23
CA LYS A 105 -6.91 6.79 8.60
C LYS A 105 -7.30 5.32 8.76
N VAL A 106 -8.13 4.80 7.86
CA VAL A 106 -8.55 3.38 7.89
C VAL A 106 -7.36 2.42 7.74
N ILE A 107 -6.38 2.77 6.91
CA ILE A 107 -5.19 1.93 6.70
C ILE A 107 -4.26 2.00 7.92
N GLU A 108 -4.07 3.18 8.50
CA GLU A 108 -3.21 3.37 9.67
C GLU A 108 -3.80 2.77 10.97
N GLU A 109 -5.13 2.76 11.12
CA GLU A 109 -5.82 2.13 12.26
C GLU A 109 -5.97 0.61 12.12
N GLY A 110 -5.72 0.07 10.92
CA GLY A 110 -5.88 -1.35 10.59
C GLY A 110 -4.68 -2.24 10.97
N ASP A 111 -3.62 -1.67 11.54
CA ASP A 111 -2.38 -2.34 12.00
C ASP A 111 -2.28 -2.43 13.53
#